data_AF-A0A9N9REV0-F1
#
_entry.id   AF-A0A9N9REV0-F1
#
_cell.length_a   1.000
_cell.length_b   1.000
_cell.length_c   1.000
_cell.angle_alpha   90.00
_cell.angle_beta   90.00
_cell.angle_gamma   90.00
#
_symmetry.space_group_name_H-M   'P 1'
#
loop_
_entity.id
_entity.type
_entity.pdbx_description
1 polymer ?
#
loop_
_entity_poly.entity_id
_entity_poly.type
_entity_poly.pdbx_seq_one_letter_code
_entity_poly.pdbx_strand_id
1 'polypeptide(L)'
;MCTALQILQSLAVEQYTRCSLNLTMVIRVVLFLAMLGCIQCKILNLSCQQIRSFVDGHNNRRQQLANGKVPGQPAASVMKYMVRSSVISFSFCYKLYM
;
A
#
# COMPACT_ATOMS: atom_id res chain seq x y z
N MET A 1 45.25 -11.59 -24.61
CA MET A 1 44.56 -10.74 -23.62
C MET A 1 43.26 -10.10 -24.13
N CYS A 2 42.95 -10.08 -25.45
CA CYS A 2 41.72 -9.42 -25.96
C CYS A 2 40.39 -10.18 -25.76
N THR A 3 40.39 -11.52 -25.75
CA THR A 3 39.15 -12.31 -25.75
C THR A 3 38.39 -12.27 -24.41
N ALA A 4 39.09 -12.21 -23.29
CA ALA A 4 38.47 -12.13 -21.96
C ALA A 4 37.74 -10.79 -21.75
N LEU A 5 38.27 -9.69 -22.29
CA LEU A 5 37.67 -8.36 -22.18
C LEU A 5 36.37 -8.26 -23.02
N GLN A 6 36.35 -8.86 -24.20
CA GLN A 6 35.16 -8.89 -25.06
C GLN A 6 34.02 -9.71 -24.43
N ILE A 7 34.34 -10.81 -23.74
CA ILE A 7 33.34 -11.64 -23.04
C ILE A 7 32.78 -10.91 -21.81
N LEU A 8 33.62 -10.19 -21.06
CA LEU A 8 33.16 -9.37 -19.93
C LEU A 8 32.22 -8.24 -20.37
N GLN A 9 32.51 -7.60 -21.51
CA GLN A 9 31.65 -6.56 -22.07
C GLN A 9 30.30 -7.10 -22.54
N SER A 10 30.26 -8.25 -23.22
CA SER A 10 29.00 -8.86 -23.67
C SER A 10 28.12 -9.34 -22.50
N LEU A 11 28.73 -9.93 -21.46
CA LEU A 11 28.01 -10.34 -20.25
C LEU A 11 27.44 -9.13 -19.47
N ALA A 12 28.19 -8.03 -19.39
CA ALA A 12 27.71 -6.80 -18.73
C ALA A 12 26.50 -6.19 -19.47
N VAL A 13 26.52 -6.19 -20.81
CA VAL A 13 25.40 -5.70 -21.63
C VAL A 13 24.16 -6.59 -21.49
N GLU A 14 24.33 -7.91 -21.43
CA GLU A 14 23.20 -8.84 -21.26
C GLU A 14 22.56 -8.73 -19.86
N GLN A 15 23.37 -8.57 -18.82
CA GLN A 15 22.89 -8.32 -17.44
C GLN A 15 22.19 -6.97 -17.31
N TYR A 16 22.74 -5.91 -17.91
CA TYR A 16 22.13 -4.59 -17.94
C TYR A 16 20.78 -4.59 -18.69
N THR A 17 20.72 -5.27 -19.83
CA THR A 17 19.50 -5.38 -20.63
C THR A 17 18.43 -6.16 -19.87
N ARG A 18 18.77 -7.27 -19.19
CA ARG A 18 17.83 -8.02 -18.35
C ARG A 18 17.33 -7.22 -17.14
N CYS A 19 18.21 -6.49 -16.43
CA CYS A 19 17.78 -5.62 -15.33
C CYS A 19 16.87 -4.49 -15.82
N SER A 20 17.21 -3.84 -16.94
CA SER A 20 16.43 -2.76 -17.53
C SER A 20 15.05 -3.23 -18.01
N LEU A 21 14.96 -4.42 -18.62
CA LEU A 21 13.69 -5.01 -19.05
C LEU A 21 12.80 -5.37 -17.86
N ASN A 22 13.36 -5.99 -16.82
CA ASN A 22 12.64 -6.32 -15.59
C ASN A 22 12.17 -5.06 -14.85
N LEU A 23 13.01 -4.03 -14.76
CA LEU A 23 12.64 -2.75 -14.16
C LEU A 23 11.50 -2.08 -14.93
N THR A 24 11.54 -2.11 -16.26
CA THR A 24 10.47 -1.58 -17.11
C THR A 24 9.15 -2.32 -16.92
N MET A 25 9.19 -3.66 -16.81
CA MET A 25 7.99 -4.45 -16.53
C MET A 25 7.44 -4.17 -15.14
N VAL A 26 8.29 -4.06 -14.11
CA VAL A 26 7.88 -3.71 -12.75
C VAL A 26 7.22 -2.33 -12.72
N ILE A 27 7.82 -1.31 -13.35
CA ILE A 27 7.25 0.04 -13.42
C ILE A 27 5.86 0.00 -14.08
N ARG A 28 5.71 -0.73 -15.20
CA ARG A 28 4.42 -0.88 -15.89
C ARG A 28 3.36 -1.54 -15.02
N VAL A 29 3.72 -2.59 -14.28
CA VAL A 29 2.81 -3.27 -13.36
C VAL A 29 2.38 -2.34 -12.22
N VAL A 30 3.33 -1.60 -11.61
CA VAL A 30 3.03 -0.63 -10.55
C VAL A 30 2.10 0.47 -11.06
N LEU A 31 2.37 1.04 -12.24
CA LEU A 31 1.52 2.05 -12.85
C LEU A 31 0.11 1.53 -13.15
N PHE A 32 0.00 0.29 -13.66
CA PHE A 32 -1.29 -0.34 -13.93
C PHE A 32 -2.10 -0.56 -12.65
N LEU A 33 -1.48 -1.07 -11.58
CA LEU A 33 -2.13 -1.27 -10.28
C LEU A 33 -2.56 0.07 -9.65
N ALA A 34 -1.73 1.12 -9.77
CA ALA A 34 -2.07 2.46 -9.29
C ALA A 34 -3.30 3.04 -10.00
N MET A 35 -3.37 2.90 -11.33
CA MET A 35 -4.52 3.36 -12.11
C MET A 35 -5.80 2.60 -11.75
N LEU A 36 -5.73 1.28 -11.59
CA LEU A 36 -6.87 0.48 -11.12
C LEU A 36 -7.35 0.92 -9.73
N GLY A 37 -6.42 1.17 -8.81
CA GLY A 37 -6.74 1.70 -7.48
C GLY A 37 -7.47 3.04 -7.55
N CYS A 38 -6.95 4.00 -8.31
CA CYS A 38 -7.56 5.33 -8.49
C CYS A 38 -8.99 5.27 -9.07
N ILE A 39 -9.26 4.35 -9.99
CA ILE A 39 -10.58 4.17 -10.59
C ILE A 39 -11.56 3.59 -9.57
N GLN A 40 -11.17 2.54 -8.82
CA GLN A 40 -12.04 1.90 -7.83
C GLN A 40 -12.44 2.84 -6.68
N CYS A 41 -11.56 3.78 -6.31
CA CYS A 41 -11.82 4.74 -5.24
C CYS A 41 -12.97 5.72 -5.51
N LYS A 42 -13.29 6.01 -6.78
CA LYS A 42 -14.37 6.93 -7.14
C LYS A 42 -15.76 6.27 -7.13
N ILE A 43 -15.83 4.95 -7.06
CA ILE A 43 -17.05 4.16 -7.31
C ILE A 43 -17.61 3.49 -6.02
N LEU A 44 -16.90 3.57 -4.89
CA LEU A 44 -17.35 2.96 -3.64
C LEU A 44 -18.48 3.76 -2.96
N ASN A 45 -19.71 3.52 -3.41
CA ASN A 45 -20.93 3.91 -2.70
C ASN A 45 -21.16 2.98 -1.50
N LEU A 46 -20.51 3.27 -0.37
CA LEU A 46 -20.70 2.54 0.87
C LEU A 46 -22.03 2.93 1.53
N SER A 47 -22.80 1.95 1.99
CA SER A 47 -23.98 2.19 2.81
C SER A 47 -23.59 2.68 4.21
N CYS A 48 -24.50 3.38 4.89
CA CYS A 48 -24.29 3.81 6.28
C CYS A 48 -23.94 2.64 7.23
N GLN A 49 -24.49 1.45 6.96
CA GLN A 49 -24.21 0.25 7.74
C GLN A 49 -22.78 -0.26 7.52
N GLN A 50 -22.29 -0.25 6.27
CA GLN A 50 -20.92 -0.63 5.94
C GLN A 50 -19.90 0.35 6.53
N ILE A 51 -20.21 1.65 6.51
CA ILE A 51 -19.36 2.67 7.13
C ILE A 51 -19.31 2.46 8.66
N ARG A 52 -20.46 2.17 9.29
CA ARG A 52 -20.54 1.92 10.72
C ARG A 52 -19.73 0.68 11.11
N SER A 53 -19.93 -0.45 10.43
CA SER A 53 -19.20 -1.68 10.75
C SER A 53 -17.69 -1.50 10.59
N PHE A 54 -17.26 -0.73 9.59
CA PHE A 54 -15.86 -0.40 9.41
C PHE A 54 -15.28 0.43 10.58
N VAL A 55 -15.96 1.53 10.94
CA VAL A 55 -15.50 2.43 12.02
C VAL A 55 -15.50 1.70 13.38
N ASP A 56 -16.53 0.91 13.65
CA ASP A 56 -16.66 0.14 14.89
C ASP A 56 -15.59 -0.95 14.98
N GLY A 57 -15.33 -1.67 13.88
CA GLY A 57 -14.25 -2.66 13.81
C GLY A 57 -12.87 -2.03 14.04
N HIS A 58 -12.61 -0.86 13.45
CA HIS A 58 -11.37 -0.12 13.68
C HIS A 58 -11.21 0.32 15.13
N ASN A 59 -12.26 0.88 15.73
CA ASN A 59 -12.23 1.32 17.11
C ASN A 59 -12.08 0.16 18.10
N ASN A 60 -12.69 -1.00 17.82
CA ASN A 60 -12.50 -2.21 18.61
C ASN A 60 -11.02 -2.63 18.61
N ARG A 61 -10.39 -2.70 17.43
CA ARG A 61 -8.96 -3.04 17.35
C ARG A 61 -8.07 -2.01 18.04
N ARG A 62 -8.36 -0.71 17.90
CA ARG A 62 -7.66 0.36 18.62
C ARG A 62 -7.79 0.20 20.14
N GLN A 63 -8.96 -0.22 20.62
CA GLN A 63 -9.18 -0.49 22.04
C GLN A 63 -8.39 -1.70 22.53
N GLN A 64 -8.33 -2.79 21.76
CA GLN A 64 -7.49 -3.95 22.10
C GLN A 64 -6.01 -3.56 22.21
N LEU A 65 -5.54 -2.74 21.28
CA LEU A 65 -4.17 -2.23 21.23
C LEU A 65 -3.89 -1.30 22.41
N ALA A 66 -4.80 -0.37 22.72
CA ALA A 66 -4.69 0.50 23.88
C ALA A 66 -4.57 -0.29 25.20
N ASN A 67 -5.31 -1.40 25.31
CA ASN A 67 -5.29 -2.28 26.46
C ASN A 67 -4.10 -3.27 26.49
N GLY A 68 -3.16 -3.19 25.54
CA GLY A 68 -2.02 -4.10 25.46
C GLY A 68 -2.41 -5.56 25.17
N LYS A 69 -3.61 -5.80 24.61
CA LYS A 69 -4.09 -7.15 24.27
C LYS A 69 -3.54 -7.67 22.93
N VAL A 70 -2.81 -6.83 22.20
CA VAL A 70 -2.18 -7.19 20.92
C VAL A 70 -0.74 -7.63 21.18
N PRO A 71 -0.38 -8.89 20.87
CA PRO A 71 0.98 -9.40 21.10
C PRO A 71 2.04 -8.54 20.40
N GLY A 72 3.13 -8.27 21.10
CA GLY A 72 4.26 -7.48 20.56
C GLY A 72 3.98 -5.98 20.43
N GLN A 73 2.84 -5.47 20.93
CA GLN A 73 2.54 -4.04 20.93
C GLN A 73 2.27 -3.55 22.35
N PRO A 74 2.97 -2.48 22.80
CA PRO A 74 2.76 -1.93 24.13
C PRO A 74 1.37 -1.28 24.25
N ALA A 75 0.82 -1.31 25.46
CA ALA A 75 -0.41 -0.59 25.79
C ALA A 75 -0.22 0.91 25.54
N ALA A 76 -1.25 1.56 24.99
CA ALA A 76 -1.23 2.99 24.73
C ALA A 76 -1.96 3.74 25.84
N SER A 77 -1.30 4.73 26.46
CA SER A 77 -1.90 5.57 27.50
C SER A 77 -3.03 6.46 26.97
N VAL A 78 -2.93 6.89 25.70
CA VAL A 78 -3.94 7.75 25.05
C VAL A 78 -4.20 7.27 23.63
N MET A 79 -5.32 6.58 23.41
CA MET A 79 -5.78 6.14 22.09
C MET A 79 -7.08 6.86 21.72
N LYS A 80 -7.03 7.76 20.73
CA LYS A 80 -8.22 8.49 20.26
C LYS A 80 -9.19 7.59 19.51
N TYR A 81 -10.49 7.82 19.67
CA TYR A 81 -11.53 7.17 18.88
C TYR A 81 -11.64 7.78 17.49
N MET A 82 -11.88 6.93 16.50
CA MET A 82 -12.26 7.37 15.16
C MET A 82 -13.74 7.74 15.16
N VAL A 83 -14.04 8.96 14.73
CA VAL A 83 -15.40 9.46 14.56
C VAL A 83 -15.75 9.44 13.09
N ARG A 84 -16.94 8.93 12.75
CA ARG A 84 -17.48 8.99 11.40
C ARG A 84 -17.73 10.45 11.01
N SER A 85 -17.02 10.95 10.00
CA SER A 85 -17.29 12.24 9.36
C SER A 85 -17.87 12.02 7.96
N SER A 86 -18.89 12.79 7.59
CA SER A 86 -19.49 12.78 6.25
C SER A 86 -18.48 13.14 5.14
N VAL A 87 -17.41 13.87 5.47
CA VAL A 87 -16.37 14.30 4.50
C VAL A 87 -15.31 13.22 4.26
N ILE A 88 -15.04 12.36 5.25
CA ILE A 88 -13.93 11.38 5.20
C ILE A 88 -14.26 10.15 4.33
N SER A 89 -15.53 9.92 3.99
CA SER A 89 -15.92 8.79 3.11
C SER A 89 -15.27 8.86 1.72
N PHE A 90 -14.89 10.05 1.26
CA PHE A 90 -14.17 10.26 -0.01
C PHE A 90 -12.63 10.13 0.13
N SER A 91 -12.11 10.06 1.36
CA SER A 91 -10.68 10.19 1.66
C SER A 91 -9.99 8.87 2.05
N PHE A 92 -10.69 7.72 1.97
CA PHE A 92 -10.04 6.42 2.17
C PHE A 92 -9.03 6.08 1.07
N CYS A 93 -9.17 6.66 -0.13
CA CYS A 93 -8.22 6.44 -1.21
C CYS A 93 -6.89 7.18 -1.02
N TYR A 94 -6.95 8.43 -0.53
CA TYR A 94 -5.77 9.29 -0.50
C TYR A 94 -4.78 8.93 0.63
N LYS A 95 -5.25 8.24 1.67
CA LYS A 95 -4.43 7.92 2.85
C LYS A 95 -3.66 6.60 2.76
N LEU A 96 -3.77 5.88 1.65
CA LEU A 96 -3.00 4.68 1.32
C LEU A 96 -1.85 4.95 0.32
N TYR A 97 -1.75 6.17 -0.21
CA TYR A 97 -0.80 6.55 -1.27
C TYR A 97 0.21 7.65 -0.87
N MET A 98 0.25 8.05 0.40
CA MET A 98 1.26 8.93 1.00
C MET A 98 1.73 8.32 2.30
#